data_AF-A0A6P7H2K6-F1
#
_entry.id   AF-A0A6P7H2K6-F1
#
_cell.length_a   1.000
_cell.length_b   1.000
_cell.length_c   1.000
_cell.angle_alpha   90.00
_cell.angle_beta   90.00
_cell.angle_gamma   90.00
#
_symmetry.space_group_name_H-M   'P 1'
#
loop_
_entity.id
_entity.type
_entity.pdbx_description
1 polymer ?
#
loop_
_entity_poly.entity_id
_entity_poly.type
_entity_poly.pdbx_seq_one_letter_code
_entity_poly.pdbx_strand_id
1 'polypeptide(L)'
;MGSVKINGVKRSMFGPIIKPLFCLGCAIGVYGMSHNLGGPVKKLMESKIFVVLSNCVYGIYLTHLLFIILINKFNEEPIYIDSWKLVKDYIISVILSLLFGIYFTLIVEEPGNMLQKKLLPQINKWEKISKTY
;
A
#
# COMPACT_ATOMS: atom_id res chain seq x y z
N MET A 1 -35.88 0.69 -12.11
CA MET A 1 -34.72 0.89 -11.22
C MET A 1 -35.21 0.88 -9.78
N GLY A 2 -34.93 -0.21 -9.04
CA GLY A 2 -35.43 -0.36 -7.67
C GLY A 2 -34.82 0.70 -6.74
N SER A 3 -35.67 1.51 -6.12
CA SER A 3 -35.26 2.51 -5.14
C SER A 3 -34.75 1.79 -3.88
N VAL A 4 -33.43 1.68 -3.75
CA VAL A 4 -32.78 1.18 -2.54
C VAL A 4 -33.12 2.13 -1.40
N LYS A 5 -33.95 1.69 -0.44
CA LYS A 5 -34.21 2.42 0.81
C LYS A 5 -32.91 2.46 1.63
N ILE A 6 -32.19 3.57 1.51
CA ILE A 6 -30.95 3.82 2.25
C ILE A 6 -31.30 4.25 3.68
N ASN A 7 -31.22 3.31 4.64
CA ASN A 7 -31.22 3.66 6.06
C ASN A 7 -29.88 4.33 6.40
N GLY A 8 -29.86 5.67 6.41
CA GLY A 8 -28.66 6.48 6.66
C GLY A 8 -27.92 6.11 7.96
N VAL A 9 -28.67 5.74 9.00
CA VAL A 9 -28.12 5.30 10.29
C VAL A 9 -27.27 4.04 10.13
N LYS A 10 -27.77 3.01 9.42
CA LYS A 10 -27.02 1.76 9.22
C LYS A 10 -25.71 2.03 8.46
N ARG A 11 -25.75 2.87 7.42
CA ARG A 11 -24.56 3.21 6.63
C ARG A 11 -23.51 3.97 7.45
N SER A 12 -23.95 4.88 8.32
CA SER A 12 -23.07 5.65 9.21
C SER A 12 -22.38 4.79 10.28
N MET A 13 -23.00 3.68 10.71
CA MET A 13 -22.42 2.76 11.69
C MET A 13 -21.45 1.76 11.04
N PHE A 14 -21.82 1.16 9.91
CA PHE A 14 -20.96 0.17 9.24
C PHE A 14 -19.74 0.80 8.55
N GLY A 15 -19.86 2.03 8.06
CA GLY A 15 -18.77 2.76 7.40
C GLY A 15 -17.47 2.84 8.21
N PRO A 16 -17.49 3.31 9.48
CA PRO A 16 -16.30 3.42 10.30
C PRO A 16 -15.83 2.08 10.89
N ILE A 17 -16.68 1.06 11.02
CA ILE A 17 -16.31 -0.24 11.64
C ILE A 17 -15.58 -1.15 10.65
N ILE A 18 -15.93 -1.09 9.36
CA ILE A 18 -15.38 -2.02 8.37
C ILE A 18 -13.86 -1.86 8.18
N LYS A 19 -13.35 -0.62 8.23
CA LYS A 19 -11.93 -0.31 8.02
C LYS A 19 -11.05 -0.82 9.17
N PRO A 20 -11.34 -0.52 10.45
CA PRO A 20 -10.61 -1.10 11.59
C PRO A 20 -10.67 -2.63 11.63
N LEU A 21 -11.83 -3.23 11.33
CA LEU A 21 -11.97 -4.68 11.35
C LEU A 21 -11.06 -5.35 10.31
N PHE A 22 -10.97 -4.78 9.10
CA PHE A 22 -10.03 -5.22 8.08
C PHE A 22 -8.57 -5.07 8.55
N CYS A 23 -8.21 -3.92 9.13
CA CYS A 23 -6.88 -3.69 9.69
C CYS A 23 -6.53 -4.69 10.81
N LEU A 24 -7.47 -5.02 11.69
CA LEU A 24 -7.29 -6.01 12.75
C LEU A 24 -7.03 -7.40 12.16
N GLY A 25 -7.77 -7.81 11.14
CA GLY A 25 -7.53 -9.07 10.43
C GLY A 25 -6.13 -9.13 9.82
N CYS A 26 -5.70 -8.07 9.15
CA CYS A 26 -4.33 -7.97 8.63
C CYS A 26 -3.28 -8.04 9.74
N ALA A 27 -3.49 -7.34 10.86
CA ALA A 27 -2.56 -7.32 11.98
C ALA A 27 -2.40 -8.71 12.62
N ILE A 28 -3.51 -9.43 12.84
CA ILE A 28 -3.48 -10.81 13.34
C ILE A 28 -2.74 -11.73 12.36
N GLY A 29 -2.96 -11.56 11.06
CA GLY A 29 -2.24 -12.31 10.02
C GLY A 29 -0.72 -12.10 10.10
N VAL A 30 -0.28 -10.84 10.18
CA VAL A 30 1.14 -10.49 10.33
C VAL A 30 1.73 -11.04 11.63
N TYR A 31 0.98 -10.93 12.74
CA TYR A 31 1.38 -11.48 14.05
C TYR A 31 1.49 -13.01 14.05
N GLY A 32 0.58 -13.70 13.36
CA GLY A 32 0.67 -15.15 13.16
C GLY A 32 1.91 -15.55 12.36
N MET A 33 2.24 -14.79 11.30
CA MET A 33 3.45 -15.02 10.51
C MET A 33 4.74 -14.79 11.32
N SER A 34 4.75 -13.82 12.25
CA SER A 34 5.91 -13.57 13.12
C SER A 34 6.18 -14.75 14.07
N HIS A 35 5.15 -15.46 14.52
CA HIS A 35 5.26 -16.67 15.35
C HIS A 35 5.46 -17.97 14.55
N ASN A 36 5.83 -17.88 13.26
CA ASN A 36 5.99 -19.02 12.35
C ASN A 36 4.71 -19.82 12.06
N LEU A 37 3.52 -19.30 12.35
CA LEU A 37 2.23 -19.98 12.12
C LEU A 37 1.72 -19.85 10.66
N GLY A 38 2.46 -19.17 9.79
CA GLY A 38 2.03 -18.84 8.42
C GLY A 38 2.38 -19.85 7.32
N GLY A 39 3.12 -20.93 7.63
CA GLY A 39 3.42 -22.03 6.71
C GLY A 39 3.81 -21.60 5.27
N PRO A 40 3.09 -22.06 4.23
CA PRO A 40 3.41 -21.74 2.83
C PRO A 40 3.13 -20.27 2.47
N VAL A 41 2.15 -19.62 3.09
CA VAL A 41 1.81 -18.21 2.86
C VAL A 41 2.95 -17.31 3.34
N LYS A 42 3.55 -17.63 4.49
CA LYS A 42 4.75 -16.94 4.97
C LYS A 42 5.90 -17.04 3.96
N LYS A 43 6.16 -18.24 3.43
CA LYS A 43 7.23 -18.46 2.45
C LYS A 43 7.01 -17.67 1.14
N LEU A 44 5.75 -17.51 0.73
CA LEU A 44 5.39 -16.68 -0.43
C LEU A 44 5.63 -15.19 -0.15
N MET A 45 5.18 -14.69 1.01
CA MET A 45 5.34 -13.30 1.42
C MET A 45 6.82 -12.91 1.62
N GLU A 46 7.65 -13.83 2.11
CA GLU A 46 9.09 -13.63 2.28
C GLU A 46 9.90 -13.86 0.99
N SER A 47 9.24 -14.21 -0.13
CA SER A 47 9.93 -14.42 -1.40
C SER A 47 10.48 -13.10 -1.95
N LYS A 48 11.67 -13.17 -2.58
CA LYS A 48 12.33 -11.98 -3.15
C LYS A 48 11.45 -11.19 -4.13
N ILE A 49 10.60 -11.89 -4.88
CA ILE A 49 9.67 -11.28 -5.84
C ILE A 49 8.65 -10.40 -5.12
N PHE A 50 8.04 -10.91 -4.04
CA PHE A 50 7.06 -10.15 -3.27
C PHE A 50 7.70 -8.97 -2.53
N VAL A 51 8.95 -9.10 -2.08
CA VAL A 51 9.69 -7.99 -1.46
C VAL A 51 9.97 -6.86 -2.47
N VAL A 52 10.41 -7.20 -3.70
CA VAL A 52 10.62 -6.19 -4.75
C VAL A 52 9.28 -5.55 -5.14
N LEU A 53 8.24 -6.36 -5.28
CA LEU A 53 6.90 -5.86 -5.61
C LEU A 53 6.35 -4.95 -4.50
N SER A 54 6.56 -5.28 -3.23
CA SER A 54 6.09 -4.45 -2.11
C SER A 54 6.76 -3.08 -2.09
N ASN A 55 8.07 -3.01 -2.37
CA ASN A 55 8.79 -1.75 -2.44
C ASN A 55 8.26 -0.89 -3.59
N CYS A 56 8.08 -1.49 -4.77
CA CYS A 56 7.49 -0.80 -5.93
C CYS A 56 6.08 -0.27 -5.62
N VAL A 57 5.20 -1.09 -5.04
CA VAL A 57 3.84 -0.68 -4.65
C VAL A 57 3.87 0.44 -3.61
N TYR A 58 4.83 0.41 -2.68
CA TYR A 58 4.99 1.47 -1.70
C TYR A 58 5.45 2.79 -2.32
N GLY A 59 6.40 2.77 -3.26
CA GLY A 59 6.78 3.95 -4.04
C GLY A 59 5.63 4.54 -4.85
N ILE A 60 4.78 3.68 -5.44
CA ILE A 60 3.56 4.11 -6.13
C ILE A 60 2.57 4.75 -5.15
N TYR A 61 2.37 4.15 -3.98
CA TYR A 61 1.47 4.69 -2.95
C TYR A 61 1.86 6.11 -2.52
N LEU A 62 3.15 6.35 -2.26
CA LEU A 62 3.65 7.66 -1.86
C LEU A 62 3.48 8.73 -2.96
N THR A 63 3.75 8.36 -4.21
CA THR A 63 3.69 9.29 -5.34
C THR A 63 2.27 9.56 -5.81
N HIS A 64 1.38 8.57 -5.71
CA HIS A 64 -0.01 8.68 -6.18
C HIS A 64 -0.77 9.83 -5.51
N LEU A 65 -0.62 10.02 -4.19
CA LEU A 65 -1.28 11.11 -3.48
C LEU A 65 -0.80 12.49 -3.96
N LEU A 66 0.51 12.63 -4.22
CA LEU A 66 1.08 13.86 -4.77
C LEU A 66 0.52 14.15 -6.16
N PHE A 67 0.40 13.14 -7.03
CA PHE A 67 -0.19 13.30 -8.36
C PHE A 67 -1.64 13.75 -8.31
N ILE A 68 -2.45 13.17 -7.43
CA ILE A 68 -3.85 13.58 -7.26
C ILE A 68 -3.91 15.06 -6.85
N ILE A 69 -3.09 15.48 -5.88
CA ILE A 69 -3.07 16.89 -5.44
C ILE A 69 -2.65 17.81 -6.58
N LEU A 70 -1.61 17.46 -7.32
CA LEU A 70 -1.13 18.25 -8.46
C LEU A 70 -2.19 18.38 -9.56
N ILE A 71 -2.78 17.27 -9.99
CA ILE A 71 -3.82 17.26 -11.03
C ILE A 71 -5.02 18.11 -10.60
N ASN A 72 -5.48 17.97 -9.36
CA ASN A 72 -6.59 18.79 -8.86
C ASN A 72 -6.24 20.28 -8.75
N LYS A 73 -4.98 20.62 -8.46
CA LYS A 73 -4.54 22.03 -8.39
C LYS A 73 -4.50 22.70 -9.77
N PHE A 74 -4.13 21.97 -10.81
CA PHE A 74 -4.10 22.50 -12.20
C PHE A 74 -5.48 22.55 -12.85
N ASN A 75 -6.48 21.86 -12.30
CA ASN A 75 -7.86 21.96 -12.75
C ASN A 75 -8.52 23.19 -12.11
N GLU A 76 -8.40 24.33 -12.78
CA GLU A 76 -9.01 25.60 -12.34
C GLU A 76 -10.51 25.69 -12.66
N GLU A 77 -11.04 24.75 -13.46
CA GLU A 77 -12.44 24.71 -13.87
C GLU A 77 -13.31 23.81 -12.97
N PRO A 78 -14.60 24.16 -12.74
CA PRO A 78 -15.54 23.29 -12.06
C PRO A 78 -15.66 21.95 -12.80
N ILE A 79 -15.34 20.86 -12.10
CA ILE A 79 -15.33 19.52 -12.68
C ILE A 79 -16.78 19.10 -12.97
N TYR A 80 -17.18 19.16 -14.25
CA TYR A 80 -18.39 18.51 -14.70
C TYR A 80 -18.22 16.99 -14.57
N ILE A 81 -18.96 16.41 -13.63
CA ILE A 81 -18.87 14.99 -13.27
C ILE A 81 -19.58 14.17 -14.34
N ASP A 82 -18.82 13.74 -15.34
CA ASP A 82 -19.23 12.67 -16.25
C ASP A 82 -18.52 11.37 -15.86
N SER A 83 -19.25 10.26 -15.89
CA SER A 83 -18.74 8.94 -15.46
C SER A 83 -17.58 8.49 -16.34
N TRP A 84 -17.63 8.79 -17.64
CA TRP A 84 -16.56 8.42 -18.58
C TRP A 84 -15.30 9.24 -18.37
N LYS A 85 -15.46 10.56 -18.12
CA LYS A 85 -14.34 11.45 -17.78
C LYS A 85 -13.63 10.99 -16.50
N LEU A 86 -14.39 10.65 -15.46
CA LEU A 86 -13.84 10.12 -14.21
C LEU A 86 -13.00 8.84 -14.40
N VAL A 87 -13.50 7.89 -15.20
CA VAL A 87 -12.77 6.64 -15.47
C VAL A 87 -11.48 6.92 -16.24
N LYS A 88 -11.52 7.82 -17.22
CA LYS A 88 -10.33 8.21 -17.99
C LYS A 88 -9.28 8.88 -17.09
N ASP A 89 -9.69 9.83 -16.25
CA ASP A 89 -8.79 10.55 -15.35
C ASP A 89 -8.20 9.61 -14.29
N TYR A 90 -8.97 8.62 -13.83
CA TYR A 90 -8.49 7.57 -12.95
C TYR A 90 -7.41 6.70 -13.62
N ILE A 91 -7.65 6.22 -14.84
CA ILE A 91 -6.68 5.37 -15.55
C ILE A 91 -5.37 6.14 -15.79
N ILE A 92 -5.46 7.41 -16.22
CA ILE A 92 -4.29 8.25 -16.47
C ILE A 92 -3.49 8.48 -15.18
N SER A 93 -4.17 8.84 -14.08
CA SER A 93 -3.49 9.08 -12.79
C SER A 93 -2.82 7.82 -12.24
N VAL A 94 -3.45 6.65 -12.39
CA VAL A 94 -2.85 5.36 -12.01
C VAL A 94 -1.60 5.07 -12.84
N ILE A 95 -1.66 5.17 -14.17
CA ILE A 95 -0.50 4.90 -15.04
C ILE A 95 0.65 5.87 -14.72
N LEU A 96 0.35 7.16 -14.54
CA LEU A 96 1.36 8.16 -14.25
C LEU A 96 2.00 7.93 -12.88
N SER A 97 1.21 7.60 -11.86
CA SER A 97 1.71 7.24 -10.53
C SER A 97 2.55 5.96 -10.56
N LEU A 98 2.24 5.01 -11.44
CA LEU A 98 2.98 3.77 -11.59
C LEU A 98 4.38 4.03 -12.17
N LEU A 99 4.46 4.82 -13.24
CA LEU A 99 5.73 5.18 -13.88
C LEU A 99 6.64 5.98 -12.92
N PHE A 100 6.08 6.99 -12.25
CA PHE A 100 6.84 7.80 -11.29
C PHE A 100 7.17 7.03 -10.00
N GLY A 101 6.28 6.16 -9.53
CA GLY A 101 6.52 5.32 -8.35
C GLY A 101 7.71 4.39 -8.55
N ILE A 102 7.83 3.77 -9.74
CA ILE A 102 9.01 2.96 -10.10
C ILE A 102 10.26 3.83 -10.11
N TYR A 103 10.22 4.99 -10.77
CA TYR A 103 11.37 5.90 -10.83
C TYR A 103 11.83 6.36 -9.44
N PHE A 104 10.88 6.73 -8.58
CA PHE A 104 11.13 7.13 -7.20
C PHE A 104 11.72 5.99 -6.36
N THR A 105 11.21 4.77 -6.54
CA THR A 105 11.74 3.56 -5.88
C THR A 105 13.22 3.36 -6.22
N LEU A 106 13.58 3.46 -7.51
CA LEU A 106 14.97 3.28 -7.94
C LEU A 106 15.93 4.38 -7.45
N ILE A 107 15.47 5.63 -7.35
CA ILE A 107 16.33 6.77 -7.03
C ILE A 107 16.40 7.07 -5.53
N VAL A 108 15.33 6.80 -4.79
CA VAL A 108 15.24 7.19 -3.37
C VAL A 108 15.25 5.97 -2.46
N GLU A 109 14.39 4.97 -2.73
CA GLU A 109 14.31 3.80 -1.85
C GLU A 109 15.55 2.90 -1.92
N GLU A 110 16.06 2.59 -3.11
CA GLU A 110 17.25 1.74 -3.27
C GLU A 110 18.51 2.31 -2.56
N PRO A 111 18.90 3.58 -2.75
CA PRO A 111 20.02 4.13 -1.99
C PRO A 111 19.71 4.28 -0.50
N GLY A 112 18.45 4.58 -0.13
CA GLY A 112 18.00 4.58 1.26
C GLY A 112 18.20 3.22 1.94
N ASN A 113 17.79 2.14 1.26
CA ASN A 113 17.98 0.76 1.70
C ASN A 113 19.46 0.39 1.81
N MET A 114 20.28 0.84 0.86
CA MET A 114 21.73 0.61 0.90
C MET A 114 22.40 1.37 2.04
N LEU A 115 21.97 2.60 2.33
CA LEU A 115 22.46 3.40 3.45
C LEU A 115 22.04 2.79 4.79
N GLN A 116 20.79 2.36 4.92
CA GLN A 116 20.27 1.69 6.12
C GLN A 116 21.08 0.43 6.44
N LYS A 117 21.38 -0.39 5.42
CA LYS A 117 22.21 -1.60 5.56
C LYS A 117 23.64 -1.33 6.01
N LYS A 118 24.18 -0.14 5.72
CA LYS A 118 25.52 0.28 6.14
C LYS A 118 25.52 0.90 7.54
N LEU A 119 24.46 1.63 7.91
CA LEU A 119 24.38 2.36 9.17
C LEU A 119 23.94 1.48 10.34
N LEU A 120 23.03 0.53 10.09
CA LEU A 120 22.50 -0.34 11.13
C LEU A 120 23.35 -1.61 11.27
N PRO A 121 23.66 -2.07 12.50
CA PRO A 121 24.31 -3.35 12.71
C PRO A 121 23.38 -4.45 12.19
N GLN A 122 23.87 -5.21 11.22
CA GLN A 122 23.12 -6.34 10.68
C GLN A 122 23.16 -7.47 11.70
N ILE A 123 22.01 -7.80 12.28
CA ILE A 123 21.87 -8.99 13.14
C ILE A 123 22.13 -10.19 12.24
N ASN A 124 23.27 -10.85 12.45
CA ASN A 124 23.61 -12.05 11.71
C ASN A 124 22.57 -13.14 12.00
N LYS A 125 22.13 -13.84 10.95
CA LYS A 125 21.13 -14.93 11.04
C LYS A 125 21.49 -15.97 12.13
N TRP A 126 22.77 -16.15 12.40
CA TRP A 126 23.34 -17.03 13.42
C TRP A 126 23.12 -16.55 14.88
N GLU A 127 23.07 -15.25 15.10
CA GLU A 127 22.85 -14.64 16.43
C GLU A 127 21.38 -14.76 16.88
N LYS A 128 20.47 -14.84 15.90
CA LYS A 128 19.04 -15.09 16.15
C LYS A 128 18.78 -16.53 16.60
N ILE A 129 19.60 -17.47 16.13
CA ILE A 129 19.51 -18.90 16.52
C ILE A 129 20.07 -19.09 17.93
N SER A 130 21.14 -18.40 18.32
CA SER A 130 21.76 -18.57 19.65
C SER A 130 20.95 -17.98 20.82
N LYS A 131 20.03 -17.03 20.57
CA LYS A 131 19.13 -16.46 21.60
C LYS A 131 17.81 -17.22 21.75
N THR A 132 17.60 -18.26 20.95
CA THR A 132 16.37 -19.07 20.97
C THR A 132 16.61 -20.46 21.59
N TYR A 133 17.81 -20.72 22.14
CA TYR A 133 18.14 -21.87 22.97
C TYR A 133 18.29 -21.45 24.43
#